data_AF-A0A377CB29-F1
#
_entry.id   AF-A0A377CB29-F1
#
_cell.length_a   1.000
_cell.length_b   1.000
_cell.length_c   1.000
_cell.angle_alpha   90.00
_cell.angle_beta   90.00
_cell.angle_gamma   90.00
#
_symmetry.space_group_name_H-M   'P 1'
#
loop_
_entity.id
_entity.type
_entity.pdbx_description
1 polymer ?
#
loop_
_entity_poly.entity_id
_entity_poly.type
_entity_poly.pdbx_seq_one_letter_code
_entity_poly.pdbx_strand_id
1 'polypeptide(L)'
;MTRKQATIAVRSGLNDDEQYGCVVPPIHLSSTYNFTGFNEPRAHDYSRRGNPTRDVVQRALAELEGGAGAVLTNTGMSAIHLVTTVFLKPGDLLVAPHDCYGGSYRLFDSLAKRGCYRVLFVDQAMNRHYGQRWQKNPNWYW
;
A
#
# COMPACT_ATOMS: atom_id res chain seq x y z
N MET A 1 -22.35 5.19 -13.95
CA MET A 1 -22.70 3.85 -13.42
C MET A 1 -21.45 3.22 -12.83
N THR A 2 -21.44 2.86 -11.56
CA THR A 2 -20.32 2.14 -10.93
C THR A 2 -20.34 0.70 -11.43
N ARG A 3 -19.21 0.19 -11.94
CA ARG A 3 -19.08 -1.20 -12.40
C ARG A 3 -19.25 -2.14 -11.20
N LYS A 4 -19.76 -3.36 -11.42
CA LYS A 4 -19.77 -4.41 -10.38
C LYS A 4 -18.32 -4.81 -10.06
N GLN A 5 -18.01 -5.11 -8.80
CA GLN A 5 -16.66 -5.54 -8.38
C GLN A 5 -16.14 -6.73 -9.20
N ALA A 6 -16.98 -7.74 -9.46
CA ALA A 6 -16.60 -8.88 -10.31
C ALA A 6 -16.23 -8.44 -11.75
N THR A 7 -16.90 -7.43 -12.30
CA THR A 7 -16.57 -6.88 -13.62
C THR A 7 -15.22 -6.15 -13.58
N ILE A 8 -14.92 -5.42 -12.52
CA ILE A 8 -13.62 -4.75 -12.32
C ILE A 8 -12.52 -5.80 -12.26
N ALA A 9 -12.66 -6.81 -11.40
CA ALA A 9 -11.66 -7.86 -11.20
C ALA A 9 -11.33 -8.62 -12.49
N VAL A 10 -12.33 -8.93 -13.33
CA VAL A 10 -12.12 -9.67 -14.58
C VAL A 10 -11.62 -8.78 -15.72
N ARG A 11 -12.06 -7.52 -15.82
CA ARG A 11 -11.76 -6.67 -16.98
C ARG A 11 -10.53 -5.79 -16.84
N SER A 12 -9.97 -5.66 -15.63
CA SER A 12 -8.83 -4.75 -15.39
C SER A 12 -7.64 -5.07 -16.30
N GLY A 13 -7.24 -4.10 -17.12
CA GLY A 13 -6.13 -4.21 -18.07
C GLY A 13 -6.45 -4.94 -19.37
N LEU A 14 -7.66 -5.51 -19.55
CA LEU A 14 -8.02 -6.18 -20.78
C LEU A 14 -8.34 -5.19 -21.90
N ASN A 15 -7.71 -5.38 -23.06
CA ASN A 15 -7.82 -4.50 -24.24
C ASN A 15 -7.34 -3.05 -23.98
N ASP A 16 -6.39 -2.87 -23.07
CA ASP A 16 -5.72 -1.57 -22.80
C ASP A 16 -4.41 -1.41 -23.60
N ASP A 17 -3.96 -2.43 -24.36
CA ASP A 17 -2.72 -2.37 -25.14
C ASP A 17 -2.92 -1.61 -26.47
N GLU A 18 -2.48 -0.36 -26.49
CA GLU A 18 -2.53 0.51 -27.68
C GLU A 18 -1.44 0.20 -28.72
N GLN A 19 -0.39 -0.56 -28.35
CA GLN A 19 0.74 -0.80 -29.26
C GLN A 19 0.47 -1.95 -30.22
N TYR A 20 -0.08 -3.06 -29.73
CA TYR A 20 -0.33 -4.27 -30.53
C TYR A 20 -1.77 -4.81 -30.44
N GLY A 21 -2.64 -4.18 -29.63
CA GLY A 21 -4.03 -4.61 -29.49
C GLY A 21 -4.19 -5.93 -28.73
N CYS A 22 -3.24 -6.29 -27.86
CA CYS A 22 -3.35 -7.51 -27.06
C CYS A 22 -4.56 -7.45 -26.10
N VAL A 23 -5.37 -8.53 -26.12
CA VAL A 23 -6.50 -8.68 -25.18
C VAL A 23 -6.00 -8.76 -23.75
N VAL A 24 -4.95 -9.55 -23.50
CA VAL A 24 -4.27 -9.67 -22.20
C VAL A 24 -3.06 -8.74 -22.19
N PRO A 25 -2.86 -7.91 -21.15
CA PRO A 25 -1.76 -6.97 -21.12
C PRO A 25 -0.40 -7.69 -21.14
N PRO A 26 0.59 -7.20 -21.92
CA PRO A 26 1.94 -7.76 -21.91
C PRO A 26 2.62 -7.69 -20.54
N ILE A 27 3.60 -8.59 -20.34
CA ILE A 27 4.44 -8.59 -19.15
C ILE A 27 5.70 -7.77 -19.44
N HIS A 28 5.82 -6.61 -18.80
CA HIS A 28 6.95 -5.70 -18.96
C HIS A 28 8.03 -5.98 -17.91
N LEU A 29 9.03 -6.79 -18.27
CA LEU A 29 10.14 -7.18 -17.39
C LEU A 29 11.34 -6.22 -17.42
N SER A 30 11.29 -5.15 -18.22
CA SER A 30 12.39 -4.19 -18.30
C SER A 30 12.63 -3.48 -16.97
N SER A 31 13.88 -3.20 -16.66
CA SER A 31 14.25 -2.36 -15.50
C SER A 31 14.21 -0.86 -15.83
N THR A 32 14.56 -0.50 -17.06
CA THR A 32 14.67 0.89 -17.55
C THR A 32 13.83 1.11 -18.80
N TYR A 33 13.36 2.33 -19.01
CA TYR A 33 12.59 2.75 -20.18
C TYR A 33 13.24 3.97 -20.82
N ASN A 34 13.23 4.03 -22.16
CA ASN A 34 13.84 5.14 -22.88
C ASN A 34 13.00 6.42 -22.79
N PHE A 35 13.68 7.55 -22.93
CA PHE A 35 13.04 8.85 -23.10
C PHE A 35 12.65 9.03 -24.57
N THR A 36 11.70 9.92 -24.87
CA THR A 36 11.38 10.27 -26.27
C THR A 36 12.46 11.13 -26.91
N GLY A 37 13.17 11.90 -26.08
CA GLY A 37 14.24 12.80 -26.45
C GLY A 37 15.07 13.22 -25.24
N PHE A 38 16.01 14.15 -25.43
CA PHE A 38 16.81 14.69 -24.34
C PHE A 38 15.93 15.39 -23.31
N ASN A 39 15.97 14.93 -22.05
CA ASN A 39 15.17 15.46 -20.94
C ASN A 39 13.63 15.35 -21.13
N GLU A 40 13.17 14.39 -21.93
CA GLU A 40 11.74 14.11 -22.15
C GLU A 40 11.35 12.72 -21.64
N PRO A 41 11.10 12.56 -20.33
CA PRO A 41 10.73 11.27 -19.75
C PRO A 41 9.34 10.83 -20.22
N ARG A 42 9.20 9.52 -20.45
CA ARG A 42 7.88 8.88 -20.59
C ARG A 42 7.22 8.74 -19.21
N ALA A 43 6.01 8.20 -19.19
CA ALA A 43 5.31 7.84 -17.95
C ALA A 43 6.13 6.88 -17.05
N HIS A 44 6.98 6.04 -17.65
CA HIS A 44 7.92 5.18 -16.96
C HIS A 44 9.34 5.45 -17.42
N ASP A 45 10.26 5.47 -16.47
CA ASP A 45 11.70 5.64 -16.64
C ASP A 45 12.46 4.47 -15.97
N TYR A 46 12.01 4.04 -14.79
CA TYR A 46 12.63 2.98 -14.01
C TYR A 46 11.61 2.14 -13.21
N SER A 47 11.68 0.82 -13.34
CA SER A 47 10.67 -0.12 -12.82
C SER A 47 10.46 -0.11 -11.30
N ARG A 48 11.45 0.37 -10.52
CA ARG A 48 11.26 0.57 -9.06
C ARG A 48 10.25 1.69 -8.76
N ARG A 49 10.16 2.71 -9.63
CA ARG A 49 9.24 3.84 -9.50
C ARG A 49 7.85 3.50 -10.06
N GLY A 50 7.80 2.99 -11.30
CA GLY A 50 6.55 2.65 -12.00
C GLY A 50 6.80 1.58 -13.05
N ASN A 51 5.82 0.72 -13.30
CA ASN A 51 5.94 -0.38 -14.26
C ASN A 51 4.55 -0.68 -14.84
N PRO A 52 4.38 -0.72 -16.19
CA PRO A 52 3.06 -0.86 -16.79
C PRO A 52 2.27 -2.08 -16.30
N THR A 53 2.94 -3.22 -16.12
CA THR A 53 2.29 -4.45 -15.61
C THR A 53 1.84 -4.28 -14.17
N ARG A 54 2.65 -3.63 -13.31
CA ARG A 54 2.27 -3.34 -11.92
C ARG A 54 1.12 -2.33 -11.84
N ASP A 55 1.08 -1.36 -12.75
CA ASP A 55 0.07 -0.31 -12.76
C ASP A 55 -1.34 -0.85 -13.03
N VAL A 56 -1.46 -1.92 -13.82
CA VAL A 56 -2.75 -2.63 -14.00
C VAL A 56 -3.30 -3.11 -12.66
N VAL A 57 -2.48 -3.78 -11.85
CA VAL A 57 -2.90 -4.31 -10.54
C VAL A 57 -3.19 -3.17 -9.56
N GLN A 58 -2.36 -2.13 -9.55
CA GLN A 58 -2.56 -0.96 -8.68
C GLN A 58 -3.89 -0.24 -9.00
N ARG A 59 -4.20 -0.03 -10.28
CA ARG A 59 -5.51 0.55 -10.69
C ARG A 59 -6.68 -0.34 -10.29
N ALA A 60 -6.57 -1.65 -10.52
CA ALA A 60 -7.62 -2.61 -10.18
C ALA A 60 -7.92 -2.62 -8.67
N LEU A 61 -6.89 -2.68 -7.83
CA LEU A 61 -7.04 -2.64 -6.38
C LEU A 61 -7.62 -1.31 -5.90
N ALA A 62 -7.14 -0.19 -6.45
CA ALA A 62 -7.67 1.12 -6.11
C ALA A 62 -9.17 1.23 -6.44
N GLU A 63 -9.60 0.74 -7.60
CA GLU A 63 -11.01 0.77 -7.99
C GLU A 63 -11.87 -0.17 -7.13
N LEU A 64 -11.36 -1.36 -6.78
CA LEU A 64 -12.08 -2.31 -5.94
C LEU A 64 -12.29 -1.80 -4.50
N GLU A 65 -11.29 -1.13 -3.94
CA GLU A 65 -11.31 -0.55 -2.58
C GLU A 65 -11.92 0.86 -2.54
N GLY A 66 -12.20 1.47 -3.71
CA GLY A 66 -12.67 2.86 -3.80
C GLY A 66 -11.62 3.91 -3.41
N GLY A 67 -10.34 3.56 -3.47
CA GLY A 67 -9.21 4.43 -3.14
C GLY A 67 -8.79 5.31 -4.33
N ALA A 68 -8.08 6.42 -4.03
CA ALA A 68 -7.52 7.31 -5.05
C ALA A 68 -6.35 6.67 -5.85
N GLY A 69 -5.76 5.60 -5.33
CA GLY A 69 -4.65 4.86 -5.91
C GLY A 69 -4.23 3.71 -5.01
N ALA A 70 -3.31 2.87 -5.50
CA ALA A 70 -2.71 1.79 -4.73
C ALA A 70 -1.21 1.70 -5.00
N VAL A 71 -0.46 1.21 -4.01
CA VAL A 71 0.96 0.92 -4.12
C VAL A 71 1.17 -0.58 -3.92
N LEU A 72 1.76 -1.25 -4.90
CA LEU A 72 2.05 -2.68 -4.81
C LEU A 72 3.46 -2.90 -4.28
N THR A 73 3.58 -3.65 -3.19
CA THR A 73 4.86 -4.04 -2.56
C THR A 73 5.19 -5.50 -2.85
N ASN A 74 6.45 -5.89 -2.63
CA ASN A 74 6.92 -7.27 -2.83
C ASN A 74 6.36 -8.28 -1.81
N THR A 75 5.91 -7.82 -0.63
CA THR A 75 5.27 -8.65 0.40
C THR A 75 4.23 -7.85 1.18
N GLY A 76 3.32 -8.53 1.88
CA GLY A 76 2.40 -7.89 2.83
C GLY A 76 3.13 -7.18 3.98
N MET A 77 4.23 -7.74 4.48
CA MET A 77 5.03 -7.08 5.52
C MET A 77 5.67 -5.77 5.04
N SER A 78 6.07 -5.71 3.77
CA SER A 78 6.57 -4.47 3.16
C SER A 78 5.48 -3.40 3.04
N ALA A 79 4.22 -3.79 2.79
CA ALA A 79 3.10 -2.84 2.78
C ALA A 79 2.89 -2.22 4.18
N ILE A 80 2.90 -3.05 5.22
CA ILE A 80 2.78 -2.60 6.61
C ILE A 80 3.96 -1.70 6.98
N HIS A 81 5.18 -2.11 6.63
CA HIS A 81 6.40 -1.34 6.89
C HIS A 81 6.42 -0.01 6.15
N LEU A 82 5.94 0.04 4.91
CA LEU A 82 5.81 1.25 4.12
C LEU A 82 4.89 2.25 4.82
N VAL A 83 3.70 1.82 5.25
CA VAL A 83 2.73 2.68 5.94
C VAL A 83 3.34 3.24 7.23
N THR A 84 3.92 2.39 8.07
CA THR A 84 4.50 2.88 9.34
C THR A 84 5.70 3.80 9.13
N THR A 85 6.53 3.57 8.12
CA THR A 85 7.71 4.42 7.86
C THR A 85 7.35 5.75 7.21
N VAL A 86 6.31 5.80 6.39
CA VAL A 86 5.89 7.05 5.71
C VAL A 86 5.15 7.98 6.66
N PHE A 87 4.31 7.44 7.54
CA PHE A 87 3.39 8.25 8.35
C PHE A 87 3.83 8.47 9.80
N LEU A 88 4.65 7.60 10.37
CA LEU A 88 5.09 7.74 11.76
C LEU A 88 6.52 8.30 11.85
N LYS A 89 6.75 9.08 12.90
CA LYS A 89 8.04 9.67 13.25
C LYS A 89 8.43 9.28 14.68
N PRO A 90 9.71 9.41 15.05
CA PRO A 90 10.14 9.21 16.43
C PRO A 90 9.30 10.01 17.41
N GLY A 91 8.76 9.34 18.42
CA GLY A 91 7.86 9.94 19.42
C GLY A 91 6.37 9.72 19.15
N ASP A 92 5.95 9.50 17.90
CA ASP A 92 4.55 9.24 17.55
C ASP A 92 4.05 7.95 18.21
N LEU A 93 2.77 7.90 18.55
CA LEU A 93 2.14 6.74 19.15
C LEU A 93 1.22 6.02 18.16
N LEU A 94 1.60 4.79 17.82
CA LEU A 94 0.80 3.80 17.11
C LEU A 94 -0.01 2.96 18.12
N VAL A 95 -1.33 2.91 17.95
CA VAL A 95 -2.20 1.97 18.68
C VAL A 95 -2.51 0.79 17.76
N ALA A 96 -2.27 -0.44 18.22
CA ALA A 96 -2.50 -1.65 17.43
C ALA A 96 -3.28 -2.71 18.21
N PRO A 97 -3.99 -3.64 17.55
CA PRO A 97 -4.68 -4.73 18.22
C PRO A 97 -3.68 -5.68 18.87
N HIS A 98 -3.97 -6.11 20.10
CA HIS A 98 -3.15 -7.10 20.80
C HIS A 98 -3.14 -8.48 20.10
N ASP A 99 -4.18 -8.75 19.33
CA ASP A 99 -4.46 -9.97 18.56
C ASP A 99 -4.21 -9.78 17.06
N CYS A 100 -3.47 -8.73 16.66
CA CYS A 100 -3.08 -8.53 15.27
C CYS A 100 -2.20 -9.68 14.75
N TYR A 101 -2.08 -9.77 13.42
CA TYR A 101 -1.19 -10.74 12.78
C TYR A 101 0.23 -10.71 13.39
N GLY A 102 0.76 -11.88 13.76
CA GLY A 102 2.03 -11.97 14.48
C GLY A 102 3.25 -11.38 13.75
N GLY A 103 3.20 -11.26 12.41
CA GLY A 103 4.20 -10.50 11.65
C GLY A 103 4.14 -9.00 11.94
N SER A 104 2.94 -8.44 11.97
CA SER A 104 2.69 -7.03 12.30
C SER A 104 3.13 -6.71 13.72
N TYR A 105 2.75 -7.55 14.69
CA TYR A 105 3.18 -7.40 16.09
C TYR A 105 4.71 -7.30 16.21
N ARG A 106 5.43 -8.27 15.64
CA ARG A 106 6.90 -8.33 15.70
C ARG A 106 7.54 -7.11 15.02
N LEU A 107 7.00 -6.69 13.88
CA LEU A 107 7.49 -5.49 13.17
C LEU A 107 7.30 -4.24 14.02
N PHE A 108 6.10 -4.02 14.57
CA PHE A 108 5.79 -2.83 15.35
C PHE A 108 6.60 -2.74 16.64
N ASP A 109 6.70 -3.84 17.38
CA ASP A 109 7.52 -3.92 18.59
C ASP A 109 9.01 -3.70 18.29
N SER A 110 9.54 -4.32 17.21
CA SER A 110 10.94 -4.15 16.81
C SER A 110 11.27 -2.70 16.42
N LEU A 111 10.42 -2.05 15.64
CA LEU A 111 10.62 -0.65 15.25
C LEU A 111 10.47 0.30 16.45
N ALA A 112 9.54 0.02 17.36
CA ALA A 112 9.38 0.80 18.58
C ALA A 112 10.61 0.69 19.50
N LYS A 113 11.18 -0.51 19.68
CA LYS A 113 12.42 -0.73 20.43
C LYS A 113 13.63 -0.01 19.83
N ARG A 114 13.61 0.27 18.51
CA ARG A 114 14.63 1.06 17.80
C ARG A 114 14.37 2.57 17.86
N GLY A 115 13.30 3.01 18.51
CA GLY A 115 12.95 4.43 18.63
C GLY A 115 12.33 5.05 17.37
N CYS A 116 11.89 4.24 16.40
CA CYS A 116 11.23 4.76 15.20
C CYS A 116 9.88 5.42 15.52
N TYR A 117 9.18 4.93 16.54
CA TYR A 117 7.92 5.44 17.10
C TYR A 117 7.66 4.71 18.42
N ARG A 118 6.52 4.97 19.07
CA ARG A 118 6.00 4.22 20.23
C ARG A 118 4.81 3.37 19.79
N VAL A 119 4.65 2.19 20.39
CA VAL A 119 3.49 1.31 20.13
C VAL A 119 2.75 0.99 21.41
N LEU A 120 1.41 0.93 21.34
CA LEU A 120 0.53 0.44 22.40
C LEU A 120 -0.39 -0.64 21.82
N PHE A 121 -0.25 -1.87 22.32
CA PHE A 121 -1.15 -2.96 21.98
C PHE A 121 -2.37 -2.95 22.89
N VAL A 122 -3.57 -3.04 22.31
CA VAL A 122 -4.84 -2.98 23.04
C VAL A 122 -5.81 -4.04 22.55
N ASP A 123 -6.71 -4.48 23.42
CA ASP A 123 -7.93 -5.17 23.00
C ASP A 123 -8.89 -4.14 22.37
N GLN A 124 -9.07 -4.23 21.05
CA GLN A 124 -9.96 -3.36 20.29
C GLN A 124 -11.42 -3.86 20.25
N ALA A 125 -11.68 -5.10 20.70
CA ALA A 125 -13.04 -5.64 20.79
C ALA A 125 -13.79 -5.13 22.04
N MET A 126 -13.05 -4.67 23.05
CA MET A 126 -13.61 -4.25 24.32
C MET A 126 -14.23 -2.84 24.24
N ASN A 127 -15.51 -2.79 23.83
CA ASN A 127 -16.30 -1.57 23.58
C ASN A 127 -16.49 -0.57 24.77
N ARG A 128 -15.91 -0.79 25.97
CA ARG A 128 -16.33 -0.06 27.19
C ARG A 128 -15.28 0.66 28.05
N HIS A 129 -13.98 0.67 27.74
CA HIS A 129 -13.01 1.44 28.54
C HIS A 129 -12.04 2.29 27.71
N TYR A 130 -12.59 3.07 26.80
CA TYR A 130 -11.87 4.10 26.05
C TYR A 130 -11.64 5.40 26.86
N GLY A 131 -12.03 5.49 28.13
CA GLY A 131 -11.89 6.72 28.92
C GLY A 131 -10.48 7.04 29.43
N GLN A 132 -9.66 6.03 29.78
CA GLN A 132 -8.34 6.25 30.41
C GLN A 132 -7.15 6.07 29.46
N ARG A 133 -7.28 5.28 28.38
CA ARG A 133 -6.18 5.04 27.42
C ARG A 133 -5.99 6.17 26.40
N TRP A 134 -7.01 6.98 26.14
CA TRP A 134 -6.97 8.07 25.15
C TRP A 134 -6.24 9.33 25.64
N GLN A 135 -5.82 9.38 26.91
CA GLN A 135 -4.94 10.44 27.43
C GLN A 135 -3.57 10.49 26.73
N LYS A 136 -3.21 9.48 25.94
CA LYS A 136 -1.91 9.44 25.23
C LYS A 136 -1.90 10.11 23.86
N ASN A 137 -3.03 10.68 23.41
CA ASN A 137 -3.19 11.41 22.14
C ASN A 137 -2.48 10.72 20.94
N PRO A 138 -2.95 9.53 20.53
CA PRO A 138 -2.25 8.73 19.54
C PRO A 138 -2.28 9.37 18.16
N ASN A 139 -1.18 9.17 17.43
CA ASN A 139 -1.00 9.69 16.08
C ASN A 139 -1.62 8.76 15.03
N TRP A 140 -1.71 7.46 15.32
CA TRP A 140 -2.21 6.48 14.36
C TRP A 140 -2.89 5.28 15.03
N TYR A 141 -3.95 4.79 14.39
CA TYR A 141 -4.65 3.55 14.75
C TYR A 141 -4.46 2.53 13.64
N TRP A 142 -3.95 1.37 14.03
CA TRP A 142 -3.86 0.18 13.21
C TRP A 142 -5.08 -0.72 13.44
#